data_AF-A0A7M3ZQJ4-F1
#
_entry.id   AF-A0A7M3ZQJ4-F1
#
_cell.length_a   1.000
_cell.length_b   1.000
_cell.length_c   1.000
_cell.angle_alpha   90.00
_cell.angle_beta   90.00
_cell.angle_gamma   90.00
#
_symmetry.space_group_name_H-M   'P 1'
#
loop_
_entity.id
_entity.type
_entity.pdbx_description
1 polymer ?
#
loop_
_entity_poly.entity_id
_entity_poly.type
_entity_poly.pdbx_seq_one_letter_code
_entity_poly.pdbx_strand_id
1 'polypeptide(L)' 'MGESWTDIVAHLRGQRLLAPQSLQERLLSLSDPKSVIEAAAALNLSGGMLTATMLDDMVAHTQDGGAPTTAVPPSSGQV' A
#
# COMPACT_ATOMS: atom_id res chain seq x y z
N MET A 1 7.79 -4.35 17.88
CA MET A 1 8.88 -3.60 17.23
C MET A 1 8.32 -3.13 15.91
N GLY A 2 8.15 -1.82 15.72
CA GLY A 2 7.67 -1.29 14.45
C GLY A 2 8.59 -1.73 13.32
N GLU A 3 8.01 -2.17 12.21
CA GLU A 3 8.77 -2.65 11.06
C GLU A 3 9.82 -1.61 10.67
N SER A 4 11.08 -2.03 10.71
CA SER A 4 12.19 -1.13 10.39
C SER A 4 12.23 -0.94 8.88
N TRP A 5 12.49 0.27 8.41
CA TRP A 5 12.70 0.60 6.99
C TRP A 5 13.55 -0.44 6.23
N THR A 6 14.55 -1.00 6.90
CA THR A 6 15.41 -2.07 6.39
C THR A 6 14.64 -3.30 5.91
N ASP A 7 13.57 -3.69 6.61
CA ASP A 7 12.73 -4.85 6.28
C ASP A 7 11.86 -4.55 5.04
N ILE A 8 11.27 -3.36 5.00
CA ILE A 8 10.53 -2.83 3.83
C ILE A 8 11.41 -2.82 2.58
N VAL A 9 12.64 -2.31 2.71
CA VAL A 9 13.61 -2.27 1.60
C VAL A 9 14.06 -3.66 1.20
N ALA A 10 14.22 -4.59 2.14
CA ALA A 10 14.56 -5.98 1.83
C ALA A 10 13.48 -6.64 0.96
N HIS A 11 12.21 -6.38 1.26
CA HIS A 11 11.08 -6.82 0.42
C HIS A 11 11.15 -6.19 -0.98
N LEU A 12 11.24 -4.86 -1.09
CA LEU A 12 11.39 -4.14 -2.38
C LEU A 12 12.58 -4.67 -3.22
N ARG A 13 13.71 -4.90 -2.57
CA ARG A 13 14.94 -5.45 -3.16
C ARG A 13 14.76 -6.87 -3.68
N GLY A 14 13.94 -7.68 -3.02
CA GLY A 14 13.55 -9.02 -3.50
C GLY A 14 12.83 -8.96 -4.84
N GLN A 15 12.15 -7.85 -5.13
CA GLN A 15 11.35 -7.64 -6.35
C GLN A 15 12.10 -6.84 -7.43
N ARG A 16 13.38 -6.50 -7.17
CA ARG A 16 14.20 -5.60 -7.99
C ARG A 16 13.58 -4.20 -8.15
N LEU A 17 12.78 -3.77 -7.18
CA LEU A 17 12.23 -2.42 -7.11
C LEU A 17 13.15 -1.51 -6.31
N LEU A 18 13.25 -0.25 -6.74
CA LEU A 18 14.00 0.79 -6.04
C LEU A 18 13.02 1.89 -5.60
N ALA A 19 13.01 2.18 -4.29
CA ALA A 19 12.26 3.28 -3.71
C ALA A 19 13.23 4.44 -3.38
N PRO A 20 13.14 5.61 -4.03
CA PRO A 20 13.90 6.79 -3.67
C PRO A 20 13.53 7.33 -2.28
N GLN A 21 14.39 8.19 -1.71
CA GLN A 21 14.24 8.71 -0.34
C GLN A 21 12.91 9.47 -0.11
N SER A 22 12.38 10.17 -1.12
CA SER A 22 11.04 10.78 -1.02
C SER A 22 9.91 9.76 -0.88
N LEU A 23 10.07 8.54 -1.40
CA LEU A 23 9.12 7.44 -1.22
C LEU A 23 9.33 6.73 0.12
N GLN A 24 10.56 6.71 0.65
CA GLN A 24 10.85 6.22 1.99
C GLN A 24 10.04 6.97 3.05
N GLU A 25 10.08 8.31 3.03
CA GLU A 25 9.33 9.11 4.01
C GLU A 25 7.83 8.85 3.90
N ARG A 26 7.33 8.68 2.67
CA ARG A 26 5.92 8.35 2.43
C ARG A 26 5.56 6.98 2.99
N LEU A 27 6.35 5.94 2.70
CA LEU A 27 6.16 4.58 3.22
C LEU A 27 6.24 4.53 4.76
N LEU A 28 7.20 5.24 5.36
CA LEU A 28 7.33 5.33 6.82
C LEU A 28 6.20 6.12 7.48
N SER A 29 5.53 6.99 6.72
CA SER A 29 4.34 7.71 7.18
C SER A 29 3.05 6.90 7.05
N LEU A 30 3.07 5.76 6.35
CA LEU A 30 1.90 4.88 6.24
C LEU A 30 1.73 4.03 7.49
N SER A 31 0.48 3.72 7.83
CA SER A 31 0.18 2.83 8.96
C SER A 31 0.52 1.36 8.66
N ASP A 32 0.46 0.94 7.40
CA ASP A 32 0.79 -0.44 6.98
C ASP A 32 1.61 -0.45 5.68
N PRO A 33 2.93 -0.20 5.75
CA PRO A 33 3.79 -0.17 4.57
C PRO A 33 3.96 -1.56 3.95
N LYS A 34 3.85 -2.63 4.74
CA LYS A 34 4.04 -4.00 4.27
C LYS A 34 2.94 -4.42 3.30
N SER A 35 1.66 -4.22 3.64
CA SER A 35 0.53 -4.55 2.75
C SER A 35 0.64 -3.80 1.42
N VAL A 36 1.14 -2.56 1.45
CA VAL A 36 1.40 -1.76 0.24
C VAL A 36 2.51 -2.38 -0.60
N ILE A 37 3.62 -2.82 -0.02
CA ILE A 37 4.70 -3.48 -0.76
C ILE A 37 4.24 -4.83 -1.32
N GLU A 38 3.41 -5.58 -0.58
CA GLU A 38 2.80 -6.82 -1.07
C GLU A 38 1.84 -6.57 -2.24
N ALA A 39 1.11 -5.45 -2.25
CA ALA A 39 0.35 -5.03 -3.42
C ALA A 39 1.28 -4.71 -4.62
N ALA A 40 2.44 -4.10 -4.39
CA ALA A 40 3.48 -3.89 -5.41
C ALA A 40 3.94 -5.23 -6.01
N ALA A 41 4.11 -6.23 -5.14
CA ALA A 41 4.46 -7.60 -5.51
C ALA A 41 3.44 -8.20 -6.45
N ALA A 42 2.16 -8.10 -6.09
CA ALA A 42 1.06 -8.68 -6.82
C ALA A 42 0.93 -8.10 -8.23
N LEU A 43 1.30 -6.82 -8.40
CA LEU A 43 1.27 -6.12 -9.69
C LEU A 43 2.42 -6.52 -10.64
N ASN A 44 3.32 -7.42 -10.23
CA ASN A 44 4.42 -7.94 -11.06
C ASN A 44 5.30 -6.81 -11.66
N LEU A 45 5.42 -5.70 -10.91
CA LEU A 45 6.25 -4.55 -11.28
C LEU A 45 7.73 -4.94 -11.11
N SER A 46 8.29 -5.68 -12.07
CA SER A 46 9.66 -6.16 -11.97
C SER A 46 10.64 -5.27 -12.76
N GLY A 47 11.62 -4.69 -12.05
CA GLY A 47 12.80 -4.06 -12.66
C GLY A 47 12.74 -2.56 -12.91
N GLY A 48 11.87 -1.82 -12.20
CA GLY A 48 11.73 -0.36 -12.33
C GLY A 48 11.89 0.42 -11.02
N MET A 49 11.92 1.75 -11.13
CA MET A 49 11.71 2.62 -9.97
C MET A 49 10.25 2.60 -9.58
N LEU A 50 9.96 2.40 -8.29
CA LEU A 50 8.63 2.62 -7.77
C LEU A 50 8.34 4.12 -7.88
N THR A 51 7.22 4.49 -8.50
CA THR A 51 6.87 5.91 -8.72
C THR A 51 5.82 6.35 -7.71
N ALA A 52 5.72 7.66 -7.48
CA ALA A 52 4.74 8.23 -6.56
C ALA A 52 3.29 7.87 -6.93
N THR A 53 2.97 7.80 -8.22
CA THR A 53 1.65 7.42 -8.72
C THR A 53 1.35 5.94 -8.49
N MET A 54 2.32 5.04 -8.70
CA MET A 54 2.15 3.62 -8.41
C MET A 54 1.99 3.37 -6.92
N LEU A 55 2.76 4.06 -6.07
CA LEU A 55 2.57 3.97 -4.62
C LEU A 55 1.16 4.42 -4.23
N ASP A 56 0.68 5.54 -4.79
CA ASP A 56 -0.66 6.08 -4.49
C ASP A 56 -1.76 5.09 -4.89
N ASP A 57 -1.66 4.48 -6.07
CA ASP A 57 -2.59 3.46 -6.56
C ASP A 57 -2.60 2.21 -5.65
N MET A 58 -1.42 1.75 -5.23
CA MET A 58 -1.28 0.61 -4.32
C MET A 58 -1.78 0.93 -2.91
N VAL A 59 -1.49 2.12 -2.39
CA VAL A 59 -2.01 2.58 -1.09
C VAL A 59 -3.53 2.67 -1.15
N ALA A 60 -4.09 3.25 -2.22
CA ALA A 60 -5.52 3.29 -2.43
C ALA A 60 -6.14 1.88 -2.49
N HIS A 61 -5.48 0.92 -3.16
CA HIS A 61 -5.93 -0.47 -3.23
C HIS A 61 -5.93 -1.17 -1.86
N THR A 62 -4.92 -0.91 -1.03
CA THR A 62 -4.85 -1.46 0.34
C THR A 62 -5.86 -0.81 1.30
N GLN A 63 -6.18 0.47 1.09
CA GLN A 63 -7.16 1.19 1.90
C GLN A 63 -8.60 0.81 1.50
N ASP A 64 -8.85 0.53 0.23
CA ASP A 64 -10.12 0.02 -0.28
C ASP A 64 -10.41 -1.41 0.22
N GLY A 65 -9.37 -2.23 0.43
CA GLY A 65 -9.48 -3.54 1.09
C GLY A 65 -9.77 -3.50 2.60
N GLY A 66 -9.78 -2.30 3.20
CA GLY A 66 -9.98 -2.06 4.64
C GLY A 66 -11.38 -1.57 5.03
N ALA A 67 -12.36 -1.55 4.12
CA ALA A 67 -13.73 -1.18 4.44
C ALA A 67 -14.71 -2.32 4.11
N PRO A 68 -15.32 -3.00 5.12
CA PRO A 68 -16.67 -3.47 4.93
C PRO A 68 -17.57 -2.22 4.93
N THR A 69 -17.67 -1.53 3.80
CA THR A 69 -18.76 -0.56 3.60
C THR A 69 -19.41 -0.79 2.26
N THR A 70 -19.82 -2.05 2.06
CA THR A 70 -21.09 -2.31 1.41
C THR A 70 -22.18 -1.65 2.26
N ALA A 71 -22.50 -0.41 1.88
CA ALA A 71 -23.84 0.16 1.87
C ALA A 71 -24.74 -0.16 3.08
N VAL A 72 -24.81 0.78 4.02
CA VAL A 72 -26.09 1.05 4.68
C VAL A 72 -26.96 1.89 3.74
N PRO A 73 -28.06 1.38 3.17
CA PRO A 73 -29.19 2.25 2.91
C PRO A 73 -29.93 2.45 4.24
N PRO A 74 -30.05 3.68 4.78
CA PRO A 74 -31.08 3.97 5.75
C PRO A 74 -32.43 3.97 5.02
N SER A 75 -33.00 2.78 4.80
CA SER A 75 -34.42 2.67 4.44
C SER A 75 -35.22 3.06 5.67
N SER A 76 -35.61 4.34 5.67
CA SER A 76 -36.59 4.91 6.57
C SER A 76 -37.92 4.18 6.45
N GLY A 77 -38.50 3.79 7.58
CA GLY A 77 -39.94 3.64 7.78
C GLY A 77 -40.54 2.23 7.67
N GLN A 78 -41.62 2.05 8.46
CA GLN A 78 -42.68 1.03 8.37
C GLN A 78 -42.42 -0.24 9.25
N VAL A 79 -43.21 -0.62 10.26
CA VAL A 79 -44.56 -0.29 10.79
C VAL A 79 -44.57 -0.36 12.32
#